data_AF-A0A522WB68-F1
#
_entry.id   AF-A0A522WB68-F1
#
_cell.length_a   1.000
_cell.length_b   1.000
_cell.length_c   1.000
_cell.angle_alpha   90.00
_cell.angle_beta   90.00
_cell.angle_gamma   90.00
#
_symmetry.space_group_name_H-M   'P 1'
#
loop_
_entity.id
_entity.type
_entity.pdbx_description
1 polymer ?
#
loop_
_entity_poly.entity_id
_entity_poly.type
_entity_poly.pdbx_seq_one_letter_code
_entity_poly.pdbx_strand_id
1 'polypeptide(L)'
;RWAQDRLKPMGKAGFARVVIRDAKVVEIPLAVDKGFTGAFKKEQEIRYDAALDVAVQILDARHMVIGETVARATRSRTVAEGITLNERDRVLYDISESLAKDIDEQMSQLIRNFLGRWVL
;
A
#
# COMPACT_ATOMS: atom_id res chain seq x y z
N ARG A 1 -5.83 2.70 13.54
CA ARG A 1 -7.17 2.35 13.01
C ARG A 1 -7.44 3.35 11.89
N TRP A 2 -6.75 3.23 10.75
CA TRP A 2 -6.56 4.34 9.81
C TRP A 2 -7.86 5.07 9.39
N ALA A 3 -8.86 4.32 8.95
CA ALA A 3 -10.11 4.90 8.45
C ALA A 3 -10.85 5.74 9.51
N GLN A 4 -10.84 5.29 10.76
CA GLN A 4 -11.50 6.00 11.87
C GLN A 4 -10.69 7.23 12.30
N ASP A 5 -9.36 7.15 12.18
CA ASP A 5 -8.45 8.23 12.56
C ASP A 5 -8.48 9.38 11.51
N ARG A 6 -8.72 9.05 10.22
CA ARG A 6 -8.68 9.99 9.09
C ARG A 6 -10.02 10.49 8.58
N LEU A 7 -11.12 9.76 8.81
CA LEU A 7 -12.44 10.15 8.31
C LEU A 7 -13.30 10.65 9.47
N LYS A 8 -13.51 11.96 9.59
CA LYS A 8 -14.46 12.53 10.55
C LYS A 8 -15.76 12.93 9.85
N PRO A 9 -16.91 12.32 10.22
CA PRO A 9 -18.19 12.67 9.60
C PRO A 9 -18.55 14.14 9.85
N MET A 10 -18.88 14.88 8.80
CA MET A 10 -19.44 16.25 8.92
C MET A 10 -20.96 16.31 8.77
N GLY A 11 -21.57 15.29 8.16
CA GLY A 11 -22.97 15.27 7.78
C GLY A 11 -23.90 14.66 8.84
N LYS A 12 -25.22 14.80 8.62
CA LYS A 12 -26.26 14.20 9.47
C LYS A 12 -26.53 12.72 9.16
N ALA A 13 -26.23 12.28 7.94
CA ALA A 13 -26.50 10.92 7.46
C ALA A 13 -25.56 10.56 6.28
N GLY A 14 -25.38 9.26 6.06
CA GLY A 14 -24.46 8.71 5.05
C GLY A 14 -23.37 7.86 5.66
N PHE A 15 -22.65 7.10 4.83
CA PHE A 15 -21.60 6.18 5.26
C PHE A 15 -20.30 6.45 4.48
N ALA A 16 -19.17 6.40 5.17
CA ALA A 16 -17.87 6.33 4.50
C ALA A 16 -17.40 4.86 4.50
N ARG A 17 -16.97 4.37 3.33
CA ARG A 17 -16.46 3.01 3.15
C ARG A 17 -15.07 3.06 2.56
N VAL A 18 -14.15 2.32 3.17
CA VAL A 18 -12.81 2.08 2.62
C VAL A 18 -12.79 0.71 1.95
N VAL A 19 -12.30 0.65 0.72
CA VAL A 19 -12.24 -0.57 -0.10
C VAL A 19 -10.79 -0.76 -0.55
N ILE A 20 -10.21 -1.92 -0.24
CA ILE A 20 -8.94 -2.34 -0.83
C ILE A 20 -9.28 -3.02 -2.15
N ARG A 21 -8.88 -2.41 -3.27
CA ARG A 21 -9.17 -2.90 -4.63
C ARG A 21 -8.12 -3.90 -5.09
N ASP A 22 -6.86 -3.64 -4.79
CA ASP A 22 -5.72 -4.50 -5.09
C ASP A 22 -4.71 -4.39 -3.95
N ALA A 23 -4.15 -5.52 -3.56
CA ALA A 23 -3.09 -5.61 -2.55
C ALA A 23 -2.25 -6.85 -2.86
N LYS A 24 -1.00 -6.62 -3.27
CA LYS A 24 -0.09 -7.71 -3.65
C LYS A 24 1.35 -7.41 -3.28
N VAL A 25 2.07 -8.47 -2.98
CA VAL A 25 3.53 -8.50 -2.87
C VAL A 25 3.97 -9.76 -3.61
N VAL A 26 4.79 -9.58 -4.66
CA VAL A 26 5.23 -10.66 -5.55
C VAL A 26 6.74 -10.76 -5.48
N GLU A 27 7.25 -11.98 -5.27
CA GLU A 27 8.67 -12.29 -5.35
C GLU A 27 9.07 -12.57 -6.79
N ILE A 28 10.09 -11.86 -7.25
CA ILE A 28 10.66 -11.97 -8.59
C ILE A 28 12.13 -12.37 -8.42
N PRO A 29 12.51 -13.61 -8.79
CA PRO A 29 13.90 -14.02 -8.83
C PRO A 29 14.70 -13.12 -9.78
N LEU A 30 15.88 -12.71 -9.36
CA LEU A 30 16.83 -11.95 -10.16
C LEU A 30 17.87 -12.91 -10.76
N ALA A 31 18.27 -12.67 -12.01
CA ALA A 31 19.35 -13.42 -12.63
C ALA A 31 20.67 -13.07 -11.91
N VAL A 32 21.29 -14.06 -11.27
CA VAL A 32 22.61 -13.95 -10.62
C VAL A 32 23.69 -14.55 -11.52
N ASP A 33 24.74 -13.77 -11.80
CA ASP A 33 25.86 -14.19 -12.63
C ASP A 33 26.82 -15.06 -11.79
N LYS A 34 26.55 -16.37 -11.75
CA LYS A 34 27.39 -17.38 -11.05
C LYS A 34 28.70 -17.70 -11.80
N GLY A 35 29.38 -16.68 -12.33
CA GLY A 35 30.66 -16.81 -13.05
C GLY A 35 31.86 -17.10 -12.12
N PHE A 36 32.90 -17.73 -12.66
CA PHE A 36 34.05 -18.39 -11.99
C PHE A 36 34.95 -17.52 -11.06
N THR A 37 34.57 -16.28 -10.75
CA THR A 37 35.23 -15.39 -9.78
C THR A 37 34.29 -14.87 -8.67
N GLY A 38 33.02 -15.31 -8.66
CA GLY A 38 31.93 -14.77 -7.81
C GLY A 38 31.86 -15.26 -6.36
N ALA A 39 32.77 -16.13 -5.90
CA ALA A 39 32.66 -16.82 -4.61
C ALA A 39 32.74 -15.95 -3.32
N PHE A 40 32.71 -14.62 -3.44
CA PHE A 40 32.82 -13.69 -2.30
C PHE A 40 31.78 -12.55 -2.28
N LYS A 41 30.82 -12.50 -3.20
CA LYS A 41 29.79 -11.43 -3.22
C LYS A 41 28.41 -11.98 -2.84
N LYS A 42 27.78 -11.41 -1.80
CA LYS A 42 26.34 -11.58 -1.56
C LYS A 42 25.59 -10.83 -2.65
N GLU A 43 25.18 -11.54 -3.70
CA GLU A 43 24.46 -10.95 -4.82
C GLU A 43 22.97 -10.76 -4.47
N GLN A 44 22.30 -9.82 -5.13
CA GLN A 44 20.85 -9.65 -4.98
C GLN A 44 20.14 -10.79 -5.72
N GLU A 45 19.35 -11.59 -5.01
CA GLU A 45 18.75 -12.80 -5.56
C GLU A 45 17.25 -12.64 -5.82
N ILE A 46 16.56 -11.83 -5.02
CA ILE A 46 15.10 -11.69 -5.10
C ILE A 46 14.73 -10.22 -5.06
N ARG A 47 13.76 -9.83 -5.89
CA ARG A 47 13.08 -8.54 -5.84
C ARG A 47 11.62 -8.74 -5.44
N TYR A 48 11.17 -8.00 -4.45
CA TYR A 48 9.77 -7.91 -4.07
C TYR A 48 9.13 -6.75 -4.81
N ASP A 49 8.13 -7.03 -5.64
CA ASP A 49 7.30 -6.02 -6.29
C ASP A 49 5.94 -5.99 -5.58
N ALA A 50 5.61 -4.84 -4.99
CA ALA A 50 4.43 -4.67 -4.17
C ALA A 50 3.55 -3.53 -4.68
N ALA A 51 2.23 -3.72 -4.57
CA ALA A 51 1.23 -2.71 -4.93
C ALA A 51 0.06 -2.72 -3.96
N LEU A 52 -0.48 -1.54 -3.70
CA LEU A 52 -1.67 -1.31 -2.90
C LEU A 52 -2.56 -0.26 -3.57
N ASP A 53 -3.83 -0.57 -3.74
CA ASP A 53 -4.85 0.28 -4.35
C ASP A 53 -6.05 0.35 -3.40
N VAL A 54 -6.35 1.55 -2.91
CA VAL A 54 -7.37 1.79 -1.90
C VAL A 54 -8.31 2.88 -2.38
N ALA A 55 -9.61 2.62 -2.27
CA ALA A 55 -10.66 3.58 -2.53
C ALA A 55 -11.35 3.99 -1.23
N VAL A 56 -11.68 5.28 -1.12
CA VAL A 56 -12.61 5.82 -0.12
C VAL A 56 -13.86 6.27 -0.83
N GLN A 57 -15.00 5.72 -0.42
CA GLN A 57 -16.31 5.98 -1.00
C GLN A 57 -17.23 6.61 0.04
N ILE A 58 -18.02 7.58 -0.40
CA ILE A 58 -19.13 8.15 0.37
C ILE A 58 -20.42 7.59 -0.20
N LEU A 59 -21.24 7.04 0.69
CA LEU A 59 -22.53 6.45 0.38
C LEU A 59 -23.64 7.28 1.00
N ASP A 60 -24.76 7.42 0.29
CA ASP A 60 -25.97 8.01 0.83
C ASP A 60 -26.74 7.02 1.74
N ALA A 61 -27.90 7.45 2.24
CA ALA A 61 -28.76 6.63 3.10
C ALA A 61 -29.35 5.39 2.39
N ARG A 62 -29.28 5.32 1.06
CA ARG A 62 -29.71 4.18 0.23
C ARG A 62 -28.52 3.29 -0.17
N HIS A 63 -27.33 3.54 0.40
CA HIS A 63 -26.07 2.87 0.08
C HIS A 63 -25.61 3.07 -1.38
N MET A 64 -26.01 4.16 -2.02
CA MET A 64 -25.51 4.54 -3.34
C MET A 64 -24.23 5.36 -3.20
N VAL A 65 -23.21 5.07 -4.01
CA VAL A 65 -21.95 5.83 -4.02
C VAL A 65 -22.20 7.21 -4.64
N ILE A 66 -21.99 8.26 -3.85
CA ILE A 66 -22.17 9.67 -4.23
C ILE A 66 -20.86 10.45 -4.31
N GLY A 67 -19.74 9.83 -3.90
CA GLY A 67 -18.40 10.37 -4.01
C GLY A 67 -17.37 9.26 -3.85
N GLU A 68 -16.27 9.34 -4.59
CA GLU A 68 -15.19 8.37 -4.52
C GLU A 68 -13.85 9.05 -4.75
N THR A 69 -12.82 8.57 -4.07
CA THR A 69 -11.43 8.82 -4.44
C THR A 69 -10.59 7.56 -4.28
N VAL A 70 -9.47 7.49 -5.00
CA VAL A 70 -8.61 6.31 -5.09
C VAL A 70 -7.15 6.74 -4.94
N ALA A 71 -6.41 6.05 -4.06
CA ALA A 71 -4.97 6.19 -3.94
C ALA A 71 -4.29 4.87 -4.32
N ARG A 72 -3.14 4.98 -4.98
CA ARG A 72 -2.34 3.82 -5.39
C ARG A 72 -0.88 4.03 -5.00
N ALA A 73 -0.29 3.01 -4.39
CA ALA A 73 1.11 2.98 -4.02
C ALA A 73 1.78 1.72 -4.56
N THR A 74 3.04 1.85 -4.97
CA THR A 74 3.88 0.72 -5.39
C THR A 74 5.24 0.81 -4.72
N ARG A 75 5.83 -0.35 -4.42
CA ARG A 75 7.17 -0.47 -3.85
C ARG A 75 7.91 -1.62 -4.49
N SER A 76 9.22 -1.45 -4.65
CA SER A 76 10.13 -2.51 -5.08
C SER A 76 11.31 -2.56 -4.13
N ARG A 77 11.68 -3.75 -3.65
CA ARG A 77 12.86 -3.94 -2.79
C ARG A 77 13.60 -5.21 -3.14
N THR A 78 14.90 -5.10 -3.35
CA THR A 78 15.77 -6.26 -3.57
C THR A 78 16.35 -6.76 -2.25
N VAL A 79 16.58 -8.07 -2.17
CA VAL A 79 17.25 -8.72 -1.05
C VAL A 79 18.40 -9.59 -1.55
N ALA A 80 19.43 -9.72 -0.72
CA ALA A 80 20.60 -10.54 -1.01
C ALA A 80 20.29 -12.05 -0.87
N GLU A 81 21.13 -12.88 -1.50
CA GLU A 81 21.11 -14.32 -1.30
C GLU A 81 21.31 -14.69 0.17
N GLY A 82 20.59 -15.73 0.61
CA GLY A 82 20.76 -16.31 1.94
C GLY A 82 20.21 -15.47 3.09
N ILE A 83 19.25 -14.58 2.85
CA ILE A 83 18.53 -13.93 3.96
C ILE A 83 17.84 -14.97 4.83
N THR A 84 17.85 -14.74 6.13
CA THR A 84 17.10 -15.55 7.09
C THR A 84 15.60 -15.29 6.96
N LEU A 85 14.77 -16.23 7.47
CA LEU A 85 13.32 -16.04 7.53
C LEU A 85 12.92 -14.77 8.29
N ASN A 86 13.60 -14.48 9.41
CA ASN A 86 13.34 -13.27 10.19
C ASN A 86 13.65 -11.98 9.42
N GLU A 87 14.74 -11.98 8.64
CA GLU A 87 15.07 -10.83 7.78
C GLU A 87 14.06 -10.65 6.65
N ARG A 88 13.55 -11.75 6.08
CA ARG A 88 12.48 -11.72 5.08
C ARG A 88 11.20 -11.13 5.65
N ASP A 89 10.77 -11.58 6.83
CA ASP A 89 9.57 -11.05 7.49
C ASP A 89 9.71 -9.55 7.78
N ARG A 90 10.90 -9.11 8.20
CA ARG A 90 11.19 -7.68 8.38
C ARG A 90 11.09 -6.90 7.08
N VAL A 91 11.63 -7.43 5.98
CA VAL A 91 11.54 -6.81 4.65
C VAL A 91 10.08 -6.66 4.23
N LEU A 92 9.26 -7.69 4.38
CA LEU A 92 7.83 -7.67 4.04
C LEU A 92 7.04 -6.69 4.92
N TYR A 93 7.38 -6.63 6.21
CA TYR A 93 6.80 -5.65 7.13
C TYR A 93 7.12 -4.22 6.69
N ASP A 94 8.40 -3.92 6.42
CA ASP A 94 8.84 -2.58 6.01
C ASP A 94 8.17 -2.13 4.69
N ILE A 95 8.01 -3.06 3.73
CA ILE A 95 7.30 -2.80 2.47
C ILE A 95 5.84 -2.46 2.74
N SER A 96 5.19 -3.25 3.60
CA SER A 96 3.78 -3.05 3.95
C SER A 96 3.55 -1.72 4.67
N GLU A 97 4.42 -1.38 5.63
CA GLU A 97 4.38 -0.10 6.35
C GLU A 97 4.59 1.08 5.39
N SER A 98 5.54 0.96 4.47
CA SER A 98 5.81 1.99 3.46
C SER A 98 4.63 2.20 2.52
N LEU A 99 3.98 1.13 2.06
CA LEU A 99 2.78 1.22 1.22
C LEU A 99 1.62 1.87 1.98
N ALA A 100 1.40 1.49 3.24
CA ALA A 100 0.35 2.08 4.06
C ALA A 100 0.57 3.58 4.27
N LYS A 101 1.82 4.01 4.51
CA LYS A 101 2.18 5.42 4.67
C LYS A 101 1.94 6.21 3.38
N ASP A 102 2.32 5.67 2.22
CA ASP A 102 2.07 6.32 0.94
C ASP A 102 0.58 6.51 0.65
N ILE A 103 -0.21 5.47 0.92
CA ILE A 103 -1.66 5.56 0.79
C ILE A 103 -2.21 6.62 1.73
N ASP A 104 -1.75 6.68 2.98
CA ASP A 104 -2.19 7.70 3.94
C ASP A 104 -1.91 9.13 3.44
N GLU A 105 -0.69 9.39 2.97
CA GLU A 105 -0.26 10.71 2.49
C GLU A 105 -1.08 11.15 1.26
N GLN A 106 -1.22 10.27 0.27
CA GLN A 106 -2.01 10.55 -0.94
C GLN A 106 -3.49 10.71 -0.61
N MET A 107 -4.06 9.75 0.13
CA MET A 107 -5.49 9.70 0.44
C MET A 107 -5.93 10.90 1.28
N SER A 108 -5.09 11.36 2.21
CA SER A 108 -5.37 12.55 3.00
C SER A 108 -5.54 13.81 2.13
N GLN A 109 -4.73 13.95 1.08
CA GLN A 109 -4.86 15.08 0.14
C GLN A 109 -6.12 14.94 -0.72
N LEU A 110 -6.37 13.73 -1.21
CA LEU A 110 -7.52 13.44 -2.05
C LEU A 110 -8.86 13.64 -1.32
N ILE A 111 -8.97 13.17 -0.07
CA ILE A 111 -10.17 13.39 0.76
C ILE A 111 -10.42 14.88 0.93
N ARG A 112 -9.40 15.67 1.27
CA ARG A 112 -9.55 17.13 1.43
C ARG A 112 -10.01 17.80 0.14
N ASN A 113 -9.44 17.42 -1.00
CA ASN A 113 -9.70 18.07 -2.28
C ASN A 113 -11.06 17.68 -2.89
N PHE A 114 -11.47 16.42 -2.74
CA PHE A 114 -12.62 15.89 -3.46
C PHE A 114 -13.79 15.48 -2.57
N LEU A 115 -13.53 15.12 -1.30
CA LEU A 115 -14.54 14.64 -0.36
C LEU A 115 -14.80 15.58 0.82
N GLY A 116 -14.16 16.75 0.86
CA GLY A 116 -14.25 17.72 1.96
C GLY A 116 -15.67 18.25 2.26
N ARG A 117 -16.62 18.05 1.34
CA ARG A 117 -18.05 18.35 1.58
C ARG A 117 -18.71 17.36 2.55
N TRP A 118 -18.20 16.14 2.64
CA TRP A 118 -18.81 15.05 3.42
C TRP A 118 -17.98 14.68 4.65
N VAL A 119 -16.65 14.87 4.60
CA VAL A 119 -15.70 14.40 5.60
C VAL A 119 -14.66 15.48 5.93
N LEU A 120 -14.35 15.65 7.22
CA LEU A 120 -13.25 16.47 7.76
C LEU A 120 -11.97 15.64 7.97
#